data_AF-A0A1V4XIR6-F1
#
_entry.id   AF-A0A1V4XIR6-F1
#
_cell.length_a   1.000
_cell.length_b   1.000
_cell.length_c   1.000
_cell.angle_alpha   90.00
_cell.angle_beta   90.00
_cell.angle_gamma   90.00
#
_symmetry.space_group_name_H-M   'P 1'
#
loop_
_entity.id
_entity.type
_entity.pdbx_description
1 polymer ?
#
loop_
_entity_poly.entity_id
_entity_poly.type
_entity_poly.pdbx_seq_one_letter_code
_entity_poly.pdbx_strand_id
1 'polypeptide(L)'
;MARRRLSATVVLPTSHPLVDPHEQAALEIYHRTIREVALDLGCGLVPVHTAWAGRLRDAGLPTTAFLQADARLPDEEGQGLYAAILDRHLSHIL
;
A
#
# COMPACT_ATOMS: atom_id res chain seq x y z
N MET A 1 -0.16 26.25 -28.26
CA MET A 1 0.58 25.72 -27.09
C MET A 1 0.15 24.28 -26.86
N ALA A 2 0.91 23.33 -27.40
CA ALA A 2 0.63 21.91 -27.20
C ALA A 2 0.92 21.54 -25.74
N ARG A 3 -0.08 21.01 -25.02
CA ARG A 3 0.17 20.30 -23.76
C ARG A 3 1.16 19.19 -24.06
N ARG A 4 2.40 19.28 -23.56
CA ARG A 4 3.27 18.10 -23.46
C ARG A 4 2.44 17.05 -22.71
N ARG A 5 2.05 15.98 -23.39
CA ARG A 5 1.50 14.80 -22.72
C ARG A 5 2.64 14.26 -21.87
N LEU A 6 2.60 14.55 -20.57
CA LEU A 6 3.38 13.79 -19.61
C LEU A 6 2.84 12.37 -19.70
N SER A 7 3.60 11.49 -20.36
CA SER A 7 3.42 10.06 -20.21
C SER A 7 4.06 9.73 -18.87
N ALA A 8 3.21 9.56 -17.85
CA ALA A 8 3.61 9.20 -16.51
C ALA A 8 2.91 7.89 -16.16
N THR A 9 3.68 6.95 -15.60
CA THR A 9 3.10 5.76 -14.97
C THR A 9 2.53 6.19 -13.62
N VAL A 10 1.22 6.04 -13.45
CA VAL A 10 0.55 6.29 -12.18
C VAL A 10 0.39 4.97 -11.45
N VAL A 11 0.76 4.97 -10.17
CA VAL A 11 0.70 3.79 -9.31
C VAL A 11 -0.07 4.15 -8.04
N LEU A 12 -1.01 3.31 -7.65
CA LEU A 12 -1.91 3.49 -6.52
C LEU A 12 -1.62 2.43 -5.46
N PRO A 13 -0.88 2.77 -4.38
CA PRO A 13 -0.67 1.84 -3.28
C PRO A 13 -1.90 1.78 -2.37
N THR A 14 -2.19 0.58 -1.90
CA THR A 14 -3.06 0.38 -0.73
C THR A 14 -2.31 0.73 0.56
N SER A 15 -3.02 0.77 1.70
CA SER A 15 -2.43 1.01 3.02
C SER A 15 -1.89 -0.28 3.68
N HIS A 16 -1.20 -0.15 4.81
CA HIS A 16 -0.90 -1.26 5.72
C HIS A 16 -2.17 -1.72 6.46
N PRO A 17 -2.19 -2.92 7.08
CA PRO A 17 -3.29 -3.38 7.90
C PRO A 17 -3.47 -2.51 9.14
N LEU A 18 -4.72 -2.20 9.51
CA LEU A 18 -5.03 -1.50 10.75
C LEU A 18 -5.45 -2.48 11.85
N VAL A 19 -5.22 -2.06 13.09
CA VAL A 19 -5.49 -2.88 14.28
C VAL A 19 -6.97 -2.79 14.68
N ASP A 20 -7.58 -1.62 14.52
CA ASP A 20 -8.99 -1.43 14.82
C ASP A 20 -9.88 -2.13 13.77
N PRO A 21 -10.80 -3.02 14.17
CA PRO A 21 -11.64 -3.77 13.24
C PRO A 21 -12.60 -2.90 12.41
N HIS A 22 -13.07 -1.77 12.96
CA HIS A 22 -13.96 -0.86 12.24
C HIS A 22 -13.20 -0.06 11.18
N GLU A 23 -12.00 0.40 11.52
CA GLU A 23 -11.12 1.05 10.54
C GLU A 23 -10.68 0.06 9.45
N GLN A 24 -10.35 -1.19 9.83
CA GLN A 24 -9.97 -2.24 8.88
C GLN A 24 -11.10 -2.55 7.89
N ALA A 25 -12.35 -2.63 8.34
CA ALA A 25 -13.51 -2.83 7.47
C ALA A 25 -13.70 -1.66 6.47
N ALA A 26 -13.45 -0.43 6.92
CA ALA A 26 -13.47 0.74 6.03
C ALA A 26 -12.34 0.70 4.99
N LEU A 27 -11.15 0.22 5.40
CA LEU A 27 -10.01 0.01 4.50
C LEU A 27 -10.33 -1.00 3.40
N GLU A 28 -11.04 -2.09 3.70
CA GLU A 28 -11.39 -3.09 2.69
C GLU A 28 -12.27 -2.50 1.58
N ILE A 29 -13.21 -1.63 1.94
CA ILE A 29 -14.03 -0.89 0.98
C ILE A 29 -13.13 0.05 0.15
N TYR A 30 -12.25 0.81 0.81
CA TYR A 30 -11.30 1.70 0.14
C TYR A 30 -10.36 0.95 -0.82
N HIS A 31 -9.81 -0.20 -0.41
CA HIS A 31 -8.92 -1.03 -1.24
C HIS A 31 -9.67 -1.61 -2.45
N ARG A 32 -10.95 -1.92 -2.30
CA ARG A 32 -11.79 -2.30 -3.44
C ARG A 32 -11.98 -1.14 -4.40
N THR A 33 -12.34 0.03 -3.91
CA THR A 33 -12.55 1.22 -4.74
C THR A 33 -11.29 1.61 -5.49
N ILE A 34 -10.12 1.66 -4.83
CA ILE A 34 -8.88 2.06 -5.49
C ILE A 34 -8.42 1.04 -6.55
N ARG A 35 -8.73 -0.25 -6.36
CA ARG A 35 -8.50 -1.28 -7.38
C ARG A 35 -9.38 -1.06 -8.61
N GLU A 36 -10.65 -0.76 -8.43
CA GLU A 36 -11.58 -0.45 -9.54
C GLU A 36 -11.09 0.79 -10.30
N VAL A 37 -10.71 1.86 -9.59
CA VAL A 37 -10.12 3.07 -10.19
C VAL A 37 -8.82 2.78 -10.94
N ALA A 38 -7.93 1.96 -10.36
CA ALA A 38 -6.67 1.60 -11.00
C ALA A 38 -6.90 0.88 -12.34
N LEU A 39 -7.86 -0.04 -12.37
CA LEU A 39 -8.23 -0.76 -13.59
C LEU A 39 -8.83 0.17 -14.64
N ASP A 40 -9.81 1.00 -14.25
CA ASP A 40 -10.53 1.87 -15.18
C ASP A 40 -9.64 2.95 -15.80
N LEU A 41 -8.66 3.46 -15.04
CA LEU A 41 -7.74 4.50 -15.48
C LEU A 41 -6.39 3.96 -16.00
N GLY A 42 -6.20 2.64 -16.02
CA GLY A 42 -4.94 2.02 -16.46
C GLY A 42 -3.74 2.35 -15.56
N CYS A 43 -3.96 2.54 -14.26
CA CYS A 43 -2.91 2.75 -13.26
C CYS A 43 -2.40 1.41 -12.72
N GLY A 44 -1.15 1.37 -12.26
CA GLY A 44 -0.62 0.26 -11.47
C GLY A 44 -1.25 0.23 -10.07
N LEU A 45 -1.46 -0.96 -9.50
CA LEU A 45 -1.94 -1.14 -8.13
C LEU A 45 -0.87 -1.84 -7.30
N VAL A 46 -0.50 -1.27 -6.14
CA VAL A 46 0.43 -1.91 -5.20
C VAL A 46 -0.32 -2.43 -3.97
N PRO A 47 -0.45 -3.76 -3.80
CA PRO A 47 -1.16 -4.35 -2.67
C PRO A 47 -0.28 -4.38 -1.40
N VAL A 48 0.07 -3.20 -0.86
CA VAL A 48 0.85 -3.06 0.38
C VAL A 48 0.24 -3.86 1.52
N HIS A 49 -1.08 -3.79 1.75
CA HIS A 49 -1.75 -4.54 2.82
C HIS A 49 -1.42 -6.03 2.79
N THR A 50 -1.44 -6.65 1.61
CA THR A 50 -1.14 -8.08 1.42
C THR A 50 0.33 -8.39 1.66
N ALA A 51 1.24 -7.59 1.09
CA ALA A 51 2.67 -7.81 1.25
C ALA A 51 3.11 -7.62 2.71
N TRP A 52 2.57 -6.60 3.37
CA TRP A 52 2.79 -6.33 4.79
C TRP A 52 2.25 -7.47 5.67
N ALA A 53 1.01 -7.90 5.45
CA ALA A 53 0.42 -9.02 6.19
C ALA A 53 1.20 -10.32 5.99
N GLY A 54 1.76 -10.55 4.79
CA GLY A 54 2.70 -11.63 4.52
C GLY A 54 3.95 -11.53 5.38
N ARG A 55 4.59 -10.36 5.39
CA ARG A 55 5.82 -10.12 6.17
C ARG A 55 5.63 -10.32 7.69
N LEU A 56 4.48 -9.92 8.22
CA LEU A 56 4.11 -10.14 9.61
C LEU A 56 3.94 -11.63 9.91
N ARG A 57 3.18 -12.34 9.05
CA ARG A 57 2.92 -13.78 9.18
C ARG A 57 4.22 -14.59 9.12
N ASP A 58 5.08 -14.30 8.15
CA ASP A 58 6.33 -15.04 7.93
C ASP A 58 7.30 -14.90 9.11
N ALA A 59 7.23 -13.80 9.86
CA ALA A 59 8.05 -13.59 11.06
C ALA A 59 7.32 -13.85 12.39
N GLY A 60 6.05 -14.29 12.35
CA GLY A 60 5.25 -14.51 13.56
C GLY A 60 5.04 -13.24 14.40
N LEU A 61 5.01 -12.08 13.75
CA LEU A 61 4.87 -10.78 14.41
C LEU A 61 3.39 -10.36 14.53
N PRO A 62 3.02 -9.62 15.59
CA PRO A 62 1.67 -9.09 15.73
C PRO A 62 1.38 -7.99 14.70
N THR A 63 0.10 -7.69 14.44
CA THR A 63 -0.32 -6.60 13.54
C THR A 63 0.22 -5.22 13.94
N THR A 64 0.50 -5.03 15.22
CA THR A 64 1.10 -3.80 15.76
C THR A 64 2.61 -3.68 15.51
N ALA A 65 3.26 -4.72 14.99
CA ALA A 65 4.66 -4.63 14.63
C ALA A 65 4.84 -3.65 13.47
N PHE A 66 5.90 -2.85 13.56
CA PHE A 66 6.25 -1.76 12.63
C PHE A 66 5.32 -0.53 12.68
N LEU A 67 4.54 -0.39 13.76
CA LEU A 67 3.65 0.74 13.98
C LEU A 67 4.07 1.53 15.21
N GLN A 68 3.72 2.82 15.23
CA GLN A 68 3.90 3.68 16.39
C GLN A 68 2.80 3.40 17.44
N ALA A 69 2.88 4.13 18.57
CA ALA A 69 1.82 4.10 19.58
C ALA A 69 0.44 4.47 19.00
N ASP A 70 0.40 5.39 18.05
CA ASP A 70 -0.74 5.56 17.14
C ASP A 70 -0.62 4.54 16.00
N ALA A 71 -1.43 3.48 16.06
CA ALA A 71 -1.38 2.36 15.12
C ALA A 71 -1.75 2.71 13.67
N ARG A 72 -2.14 3.96 13.39
CA ARG A 72 -2.37 4.45 12.02
C ARG A 72 -1.06 4.90 11.36
N LEU A 73 0.01 5.03 12.15
CA LEU A 73 1.29 5.56 11.72
C LEU A 73 2.36 4.46 11.78
N PRO A 74 3.01 4.14 10.64
CA PRO A 74 4.18 3.27 10.64
C PRO A 74 5.36 3.90 11.41
N ASP A 75 6.13 3.06 12.10
CA ASP A 75 7.44 3.45 12.63
C ASP A 75 8.51 3.46 11.53
N GLU A 76 9.78 3.65 11.88
CA GLU A 76 10.88 3.68 10.90
C GLU A 76 11.01 2.36 10.11
N GLU A 77 10.88 1.21 10.77
CA GLU A 77 10.92 -0.09 10.10
C GLU A 77 9.71 -0.27 9.18
N GLY A 78 8.54 0.21 9.60
CA GLY A 78 7.32 0.21 8.80
C GLY A 78 7.41 1.11 7.58
N GLN A 79 8.00 2.30 7.70
CA GLN A 79 8.29 3.16 6.55
C GLN A 79 9.29 2.48 5.60
N GLY A 80 10.31 1.81 6.14
CA GLY A 80 11.25 0.98 5.37
C GLY A 80 10.54 -0.14 4.60
N LEU A 81 9.57 -0.80 5.23
CA LEU A 81 8.77 -1.85 4.60
C LEU A 81 7.90 -1.30 3.45
N TYR A 82 7.28 -0.13 3.64
CA TYR A 82 6.58 0.58 2.56
C TYR A 82 7.50 0.84 1.36
N ALA A 83 8.67 1.42 1.62
CA ALA A 83 9.64 1.75 0.58
C ALA A 83 10.08 0.49 -0.18
N ALA A 84 10.39 -0.60 0.53
CA ALA A 84 10.79 -1.87 -0.08
C ALA A 84 9.70 -2.49 -0.96
N ILE A 85 8.43 -2.44 -0.52
CA ILE A 85 7.29 -2.95 -1.30
C ILE A 85 7.09 -2.13 -2.58
N LEU A 86 7.17 -0.80 -2.46
CA LEU A 86 7.04 0.11 -3.60
C LEU A 86 8.19 -0.07 -4.59
N ASP A 87 9.43 -0.08 -4.11
CA ASP A 87 10.63 -0.24 -4.93
C ASP A 87 10.58 -1.55 -5.74
N ARG A 88 10.25 -2.66 -5.07
CA ARG A 88 10.06 -3.95 -5.76
C ARG A 88 9.01 -3.87 -6.86
N HIS A 89 7.88 -3.20 -6.61
CA HIS A 89 6.84 -3.07 -7.63
C HIS A 89 7.25 -2.17 -8.79
N LEU A 90 7.88 -1.03 -8.50
CA LEU A 90 8.35 -0.08 -9.50
C LEU A 90 9.46 -0.68 -10.38
N SER A 91 10.34 -1.50 -9.82
CA SER A 91 11.39 -2.20 -10.57
C SER A 91 10.88 -3.18 -11.63
N HIS A 92 9.60 -3.57 -11.57
CA HIS A 92 8.97 -4.42 -12.58
C HIS A 92 8.30 -3.61 -13.71
N ILE A 93 8.19 -2.29 -13.55
CA ILE A 93 7.42 -1.41 -14.46
C ILE A 93 8.32 -0.37 -15.14
N LEU A 94 9.47 -0.05 -14.55
CA LEU A 94 10.49 0.86 -15.08
C LEU A 94 11.71 0.09 -15.57
#